data_AF-A0A1F3MMB1-F1
#
_entry.id   AF-A0A1F3MMB1-F1
#
_cell.length_a   1.000
_cell.length_b   1.000
_cell.length_c   1.000
_cell.angle_alpha   90.00
_cell.angle_beta   90.00
_cell.angle_gamma   90.00
#
_symmetry.space_group_name_H-M   'P 1'
#
loop_
_entity.id
_entity.type
_entity.pdbx_description
1 polymer ?
#
loop_
_entity_poly.entity_id
_entity_poly.type
_entity_poly.pdbx_seq_one_letter_code
_entity_poly.pdbx_strand_id
1 'polypeptide(L)'
;MCLLPIPSVAQTSADALIFPDPRQRIVVVEATGNGGRKVTGKILPDTDSLAMLVLADLNMPFNASMVRMSQCARNLAGNNIGPNLIFLSKNEGGFPRTGVILLGLDGKETEYPRLQYVDLVLDKNRIVQGDLSIYTHELGHVMMGLILGETLEKTKLDRSPKQHVSMGVTDYLTAFNEGWGIHFQRLAYENTEKYRTAFEKLLTPDRSMSLVWHSGMDEFLRLNFVKDNGYIYEKFVQSGDVAVSSDMEQRILLDHTSPAFDHTRIKNAQQMLSCEGVLATLFYQVNTDAKLAGNYMHAGFYTPFLLKPLPAGINPADLFTPLENMMIKNFWVWKQMTRSESTGSPFMDWLDEWCRQFPDDRDEILKLFIQITRGVTVTNDLAQLTEKINYLGQIGEYQQFKSLLPTYQTRVSELVESCKSDPQKILANIGPELWVRSKTVKIRWALWMPEPKNPLAVNLNTASQPEIEVFIGKEKAADFLKKRREIGFFSSMNQIKELGF
;
A
#
# COMPACT_ATOMS: atom_id res chain seq x y z
N MET A 1 11.53 -17.08 7.67
CA MET A 1 10.89 -18.09 8.53
C MET A 1 10.27 -19.11 7.58
N CYS A 2 10.84 -20.32 7.45
CA CYS A 2 10.26 -21.34 6.57
C CYS A 2 8.93 -21.80 7.17
N LEU A 3 7.83 -21.62 6.43
CA LEU A 3 6.54 -22.18 6.77
C LEU A 3 6.68 -23.71 6.85
N LEU A 4 6.44 -24.29 8.02
CA LEU A 4 6.34 -25.74 8.15
C LEU A 4 5.07 -26.20 7.40
N PRO A 5 5.15 -27.26 6.58
CA PRO A 5 3.98 -27.76 5.86
C PRO A 5 2.98 -28.38 6.83
N ILE A 6 1.73 -27.94 6.76
CA ILE A 6 0.59 -28.58 7.44
C ILE A 6 0.28 -29.89 6.68
N PRO A 7 0.05 -31.03 7.35
CA PRO A 7 -0.26 -32.30 6.70
C PRO A 7 -1.56 -32.24 5.87
N SER A 8 -1.54 -32.86 4.68
CA SER A 8 -2.55 -32.68 3.62
C SER A 8 -3.99 -33.05 3.99
N VAL A 9 -4.20 -33.95 4.95
CA VAL A 9 -5.55 -34.37 5.39
C VAL A 9 -6.23 -33.30 6.25
N ALA A 10 -5.45 -32.49 7.00
CA ALA A 10 -5.96 -31.38 7.81
C ALA A 10 -6.34 -30.16 6.95
N GLN A 11 -5.71 -29.97 5.79
CA GLN A 11 -6.05 -28.88 4.86
C GLN A 11 -7.45 -29.06 4.25
N THR A 12 -7.86 -30.28 3.91
CA THR A 12 -9.19 -30.55 3.33
C THR A 12 -10.37 -30.29 4.28
N SER A 13 -10.20 -30.47 5.60
CA SER A 13 -11.25 -30.15 6.58
C SER A 13 -11.29 -28.65 6.93
N ALA A 14 -10.12 -28.01 6.97
CA ALA A 14 -9.97 -26.58 7.19
C ALA A 14 -10.56 -25.73 6.04
N ASP A 15 -10.35 -26.13 4.80
CA ASP A 15 -10.88 -25.41 3.64
C ASP A 15 -12.40 -25.41 3.59
N ALA A 16 -13.05 -26.47 4.05
CA ALA A 16 -14.51 -26.55 4.15
C ALA A 16 -15.11 -25.55 5.14
N LEU A 17 -14.29 -24.97 6.02
CA LEU A 17 -14.71 -23.87 6.89
C LEU A 17 -14.63 -22.51 6.19
N ILE A 18 -13.89 -22.39 5.07
CA ILE A 18 -13.59 -21.10 4.44
C ILE A 18 -14.25 -20.99 3.07
N PHE A 19 -14.10 -22.02 2.24
CA PHE A 19 -14.57 -22.04 0.86
C PHE A 19 -15.91 -22.74 0.72
N PRO A 20 -16.86 -22.17 -0.07
CA PRO A 20 -18.12 -22.84 -0.37
C PRO A 20 -17.93 -24.17 -1.11
N ASP A 21 -16.96 -24.24 -2.03
CA ASP A 21 -16.46 -25.49 -2.61
C ASP A 21 -14.92 -25.58 -2.40
N PRO A 22 -14.46 -26.40 -1.44
CA PRO A 22 -13.03 -26.62 -1.18
C PRO A 22 -12.24 -27.15 -2.37
N ARG A 23 -12.91 -27.79 -3.35
CA ARG A 23 -12.25 -28.33 -4.55
C ARG A 23 -12.03 -27.27 -5.62
N GLN A 24 -12.73 -26.14 -5.52
CA GLN A 24 -12.64 -25.03 -6.46
C GLN A 24 -12.44 -23.73 -5.69
N ARG A 25 -11.22 -23.52 -5.20
CA ARG A 25 -10.86 -22.33 -4.42
C ARG A 25 -10.87 -21.05 -5.26
N ILE A 26 -10.49 -21.16 -6.54
CA ILE A 26 -10.43 -20.08 -7.52
C ILE A 26 -10.64 -20.63 -8.93
N VAL A 27 -11.26 -19.85 -9.81
CA VAL A 27 -11.40 -20.17 -11.25
C VAL A 27 -10.65 -19.17 -12.12
N VAL A 28 -10.16 -19.64 -13.27
CA VAL A 28 -9.54 -18.79 -14.29
C VAL A 28 -10.59 -18.46 -15.35
N VAL A 29 -10.76 -17.17 -15.62
CA VAL A 29 -11.78 -16.67 -16.56
C VAL A 29 -11.10 -15.92 -17.69
N GLU A 30 -11.39 -16.27 -18.93
CA GLU A 30 -10.92 -15.54 -20.12
C GLU A 30 -12.02 -14.66 -20.70
N ALA A 31 -11.68 -13.42 -21.09
CA ALA A 31 -12.60 -12.51 -21.75
C ALA A 31 -13.12 -13.08 -23.09
N THR A 32 -14.44 -13.05 -23.30
CA THR A 32 -15.10 -13.62 -24.49
C THR A 32 -15.34 -12.62 -25.63
N GLY A 33 -15.12 -11.31 -25.43
CA GLY A 33 -15.21 -10.29 -26.47
C GLY A 33 -15.12 -8.85 -25.93
N ASN A 34 -14.97 -7.88 -26.82
CA ASN A 34 -15.05 -6.44 -26.52
C ASN A 34 -16.47 -5.93 -26.83
N GLY A 35 -17.18 -5.36 -25.85
CA GLY A 35 -18.30 -4.43 -26.16
C GLY A 35 -19.62 -4.72 -25.47
N GLY A 36 -19.79 -4.18 -24.26
CA GLY A 36 -21.06 -4.04 -23.56
C GLY A 36 -20.83 -3.44 -22.16
N ARG A 37 -21.86 -2.85 -21.53
CA ARG A 37 -21.77 -2.28 -20.17
C ARG A 37 -21.39 -3.30 -19.08
N LYS A 38 -21.37 -4.60 -19.39
CA LYS A 38 -21.05 -5.70 -18.46
C LYS A 38 -19.92 -6.55 -19.06
N VAL A 39 -18.93 -6.87 -18.22
CA VAL A 39 -17.79 -7.71 -18.59
C VAL A 39 -18.24 -9.18 -18.58
N THR A 40 -18.05 -9.88 -19.71
CA THR A 40 -18.40 -11.30 -19.86
C THR A 40 -17.15 -12.14 -20.09
N GLY A 41 -17.01 -13.22 -19.32
CA GLY A 41 -15.89 -14.14 -19.43
C GLY A 41 -16.32 -15.60 -19.38
N LYS A 42 -15.49 -16.46 -19.97
CA LYS A 42 -15.68 -17.92 -19.98
C LYS A 42 -14.74 -18.53 -18.96
N ILE A 43 -15.28 -19.40 -18.10
CA ILE A 43 -14.46 -20.21 -17.20
C ILE A 43 -13.62 -21.16 -18.06
N LEU A 44 -12.30 -21.11 -17.91
CA LEU A 44 -11.40 -22.05 -18.54
C LEU A 44 -11.40 -23.36 -17.74
N PRO A 45 -11.45 -24.53 -18.40
CA PRO A 45 -11.27 -25.80 -17.70
C PRO A 45 -9.84 -25.90 -17.15
N ASP A 46 -9.65 -26.63 -16.05
CA ASP A 46 -8.32 -26.80 -15.44
C ASP A 46 -7.32 -27.54 -16.35
N THR A 47 -7.80 -28.16 -17.43
CA THR A 47 -6.99 -28.77 -18.49
C THR A 47 -6.56 -27.78 -19.58
N ASP A 48 -7.10 -26.56 -19.58
CA ASP A 48 -6.65 -25.50 -20.48
C ASP A 48 -5.21 -25.08 -20.13
N SER A 49 -4.35 -25.08 -21.14
CA SER A 49 -2.92 -24.79 -20.97
C SER A 49 -2.60 -23.42 -20.32
N LEU A 50 -3.42 -22.39 -20.52
CA LEU A 50 -3.25 -21.11 -19.85
C LEU A 50 -3.74 -21.20 -18.40
N ALA A 51 -4.92 -21.80 -18.18
CA ALA A 51 -5.46 -22.01 -16.84
C ALA A 51 -4.52 -22.84 -15.96
N MET A 52 -3.90 -23.90 -16.50
CA MET A 52 -2.89 -24.71 -15.80
C MET A 52 -1.72 -23.87 -15.29
N LEU A 53 -1.20 -22.95 -16.11
CA LEU A 53 -0.07 -22.09 -15.72
C LEU A 53 -0.48 -21.09 -14.63
N VAL A 54 -1.65 -20.47 -14.76
CA VAL A 54 -2.19 -19.55 -13.77
C VAL A 54 -2.44 -20.29 -12.44
N LEU A 55 -3.14 -21.41 -12.48
CA LEU A 55 -3.45 -22.21 -11.29
C LEU A 55 -2.17 -22.77 -10.63
N ALA A 56 -1.15 -23.13 -11.41
CA ALA A 56 0.14 -23.56 -10.85
C ALA A 56 0.78 -22.46 -9.98
N ASP A 57 0.78 -21.20 -10.46
CA ASP A 57 1.28 -20.07 -9.67
C ASP A 57 0.35 -19.73 -8.50
N LEU A 58 -0.97 -19.71 -8.69
CA LEU A 58 -1.93 -19.39 -7.63
C LEU A 58 -1.97 -20.46 -6.52
N ASN A 59 -1.56 -21.69 -6.81
CA ASN A 59 -1.43 -22.76 -5.82
C ASN A 59 -0.07 -22.74 -5.08
N MET A 60 0.85 -21.86 -5.43
CA MET A 60 2.06 -21.64 -4.62
C MET A 60 1.67 -21.18 -3.21
N PRO A 61 2.41 -21.57 -2.15
CA PRO A 61 1.96 -21.40 -0.75
C PRO A 61 1.50 -19.98 -0.39
N PHE A 62 2.26 -18.96 -0.81
CA PHE A 62 1.91 -17.57 -0.55
C PHE A 62 0.63 -17.13 -1.27
N ASN A 63 0.53 -17.37 -2.58
CA ASN A 63 -0.64 -16.99 -3.38
C ASN A 63 -1.90 -17.74 -2.93
N ALA A 64 -1.77 -19.03 -2.59
CA ALA A 64 -2.86 -19.85 -2.09
C ALA A 64 -3.40 -19.30 -0.75
N SER A 65 -2.51 -18.85 0.13
CA SER A 65 -2.88 -18.17 1.36
C SER A 65 -3.62 -16.85 1.09
N MET A 66 -3.18 -16.05 0.10
CA MET A 66 -3.87 -14.81 -0.25
C MET A 66 -5.26 -15.05 -0.88
N VAL A 67 -5.42 -16.08 -1.71
CA VAL A 67 -6.74 -16.51 -2.21
C VAL A 67 -7.66 -16.90 -1.06
N ARG A 68 -7.14 -17.61 -0.07
CA ARG A 68 -7.87 -17.98 1.14
C ARG A 68 -8.25 -16.76 1.97
N MET A 69 -7.36 -15.78 2.13
CA MET A 69 -7.67 -14.51 2.80
C MET A 69 -8.72 -13.70 2.06
N SER A 70 -8.70 -13.69 0.72
CA SER A 70 -9.77 -13.10 -0.08
C SER A 70 -11.13 -13.74 0.21
N GLN A 71 -11.19 -15.06 0.34
CA GLN A 71 -12.43 -15.74 0.74
C GLN A 71 -12.85 -15.37 2.18
N CYS A 72 -11.91 -15.26 3.14
CA CYS A 72 -12.22 -14.79 4.49
C CYS A 72 -12.78 -13.36 4.50
N ALA A 73 -12.23 -12.46 3.68
CA ALA A 73 -12.75 -11.10 3.52
C ALA A 73 -14.19 -11.09 2.97
N ARG A 74 -14.48 -11.97 1.99
CA ARG A 74 -15.84 -12.18 1.47
C ARG A 74 -16.80 -12.70 2.54
N ASN A 75 -16.36 -13.68 3.33
CA ASN A 75 -17.15 -14.24 4.43
C ASN A 75 -17.51 -13.13 5.45
N LEU A 76 -16.54 -12.31 5.85
CA LEU A 76 -16.77 -11.17 6.74
C LEU A 76 -17.74 -10.13 6.15
N ALA A 77 -17.62 -9.85 4.86
CA ALA A 77 -18.49 -8.91 4.13
C ALA A 77 -19.89 -9.48 3.85
N GLY A 78 -20.11 -10.79 4.07
CA GLY A 78 -21.34 -11.48 3.66
C GLY A 78 -21.49 -11.61 2.14
N ASN A 79 -20.40 -11.46 1.37
CA ASN A 79 -20.40 -11.52 -0.10
C ASN A 79 -19.95 -12.91 -0.61
N ASN A 80 -20.73 -13.93 -0.26
CA ASN A 80 -20.38 -15.35 -0.50
C ASN A 80 -20.96 -15.93 -1.79
N ILE A 81 -21.55 -15.10 -2.65
CA ILE A 81 -22.16 -15.54 -3.91
C ILE A 81 -21.12 -15.49 -5.03
N GLY A 82 -20.94 -16.60 -5.75
CA GLY A 82 -20.02 -16.74 -6.87
C GLY A 82 -18.61 -17.21 -6.47
N PRO A 83 -17.80 -17.71 -7.43
CA PRO A 83 -16.46 -18.24 -7.14
C PRO A 83 -15.47 -17.11 -6.83
N ASN A 84 -14.31 -17.41 -6.23
CA ASN A 84 -13.16 -16.51 -6.40
C ASN A 84 -12.65 -16.68 -7.82
N LEU A 85 -12.23 -15.60 -8.46
CA LEU A 85 -11.73 -15.67 -9.82
C LEU A 85 -10.60 -14.69 -10.09
N ILE A 86 -9.78 -15.08 -11.05
CA ILE A 86 -8.89 -14.19 -11.80
C ILE A 86 -9.45 -14.06 -13.20
N PHE A 87 -9.60 -12.82 -13.66
CA PHE A 87 -10.10 -12.49 -14.99
C PHE A 87 -8.92 -12.09 -15.89
N LEU A 88 -8.88 -12.67 -17.09
CA LEU A 88 -7.83 -12.44 -18.07
C LEU A 88 -8.40 -11.64 -19.24
N SER A 89 -8.17 -10.32 -19.21
CA SER A 89 -8.54 -9.40 -20.28
C SER A 89 -7.47 -9.32 -21.37
N LYS A 90 -7.88 -8.84 -22.55
CA LYS A 90 -7.00 -8.77 -23.74
C LYS A 90 -6.33 -7.40 -23.95
N ASN A 91 -7.01 -6.31 -23.59
CA ASN A 91 -6.62 -4.95 -23.99
C ASN A 91 -6.38 -4.00 -22.82
N GLU A 92 -7.16 -4.12 -21.75
CA GLU A 92 -7.05 -3.30 -20.54
C GLU A 92 -7.27 -4.18 -19.32
N GLY A 93 -6.41 -4.04 -18.31
CA GLY A 93 -6.42 -4.83 -17.08
C GLY A 93 -5.24 -4.41 -16.21
N GLY A 94 -5.09 -5.04 -15.05
CA GLY A 94 -4.19 -4.61 -13.97
C GLY A 94 -4.91 -3.90 -12.82
N PHE A 95 -6.20 -4.18 -12.60
CA PHE A 95 -7.01 -3.44 -11.61
C PHE A 95 -8.07 -4.33 -10.97
N PRO A 96 -8.56 -4.00 -9.76
CA PRO A 96 -9.78 -4.60 -9.20
C PRO A 96 -11.01 -4.21 -10.02
N ARG A 97 -11.96 -5.13 -10.17
CA ARG A 97 -13.23 -4.96 -10.88
C ARG A 97 -14.40 -5.44 -10.03
N THR A 98 -15.61 -4.98 -10.37
CA THR A 98 -16.87 -5.43 -9.75
C THR A 98 -17.89 -5.73 -10.84
N GLY A 99 -18.58 -6.87 -10.71
CA GLY A 99 -19.69 -7.24 -11.60
C GLY A 99 -19.22 -7.99 -12.84
N VAL A 100 -19.66 -9.24 -13.01
CA VAL A 100 -19.25 -10.09 -14.14
C VAL A 100 -20.37 -11.05 -14.55
N ILE A 101 -20.41 -11.39 -15.84
CA ILE A 101 -21.20 -12.53 -16.35
C ILE A 101 -20.24 -13.66 -16.68
N LEU A 102 -20.45 -14.83 -16.08
CA LEU A 102 -19.62 -16.01 -16.29
C LEU A 102 -20.36 -17.03 -17.15
N LEU A 103 -19.73 -17.43 -18.25
CA LEU A 103 -20.11 -18.61 -19.02
C LEU A 103 -19.43 -19.84 -18.40
N GLY A 104 -20.22 -20.70 -17.77
CA GLY A 104 -19.78 -21.92 -17.12
C GLY A 104 -19.30 -22.99 -18.11
N LEU A 105 -18.64 -24.03 -17.59
CA LEU A 105 -18.20 -25.18 -18.39
C LEU A 105 -19.38 -25.99 -18.98
N ASP A 106 -20.57 -25.86 -18.38
CA ASP A 106 -21.82 -26.42 -18.87
C ASP A 106 -22.51 -25.54 -19.93
N GLY A 107 -21.89 -24.43 -20.31
CA GLY A 107 -22.41 -23.47 -21.28
C GLY A 107 -23.50 -22.55 -20.72
N LYS A 108 -23.78 -22.56 -19.41
CA LYS A 108 -24.75 -21.64 -18.81
C LYS A 108 -24.11 -20.31 -18.43
N GLU A 109 -24.81 -19.22 -18.72
CA GLU A 109 -24.43 -17.89 -18.25
C GLU A 109 -25.01 -17.62 -16.86
N THR A 110 -24.17 -17.12 -15.96
CA THR A 110 -24.59 -16.68 -14.62
C THR A 110 -24.06 -15.28 -14.35
N GLU A 111 -24.94 -14.37 -13.92
CA GLU A 111 -24.57 -13.00 -13.58
C GLU A 111 -24.22 -12.87 -12.08
N TYR A 112 -23.08 -12.23 -11.81
CA TYR A 112 -22.61 -11.91 -10.48
C TYR A 112 -22.36 -10.39 -10.35
N PRO A 113 -23.41 -9.58 -10.09
CA PRO A 113 -23.32 -8.12 -10.19
C PRO A 113 -22.48 -7.45 -9.10
N ARG A 114 -22.22 -8.15 -7.99
CA ARG A 114 -21.44 -7.67 -6.84
C ARG A 114 -20.15 -8.44 -6.61
N LEU A 115 -19.78 -9.34 -7.52
CA LEU A 115 -18.55 -10.10 -7.39
C LEU A 115 -17.37 -9.18 -7.70
N GLN A 116 -16.49 -9.03 -6.71
CA GLN A 116 -15.24 -8.30 -6.87
C GLN A 116 -14.11 -9.28 -7.21
N TYR A 117 -13.25 -8.89 -8.14
CA TYR A 117 -12.22 -9.79 -8.67
C TYR A 117 -11.03 -9.00 -9.24
N VAL A 118 -9.92 -9.71 -9.44
CA VAL A 118 -8.73 -9.16 -10.10
C VAL A 118 -8.80 -9.41 -11.60
N ASP A 119 -8.61 -8.36 -12.38
CA ASP A 119 -8.54 -8.40 -13.84
C ASP A 119 -7.11 -8.07 -14.28
N LEU A 120 -6.44 -8.98 -15.01
CA LEU A 120 -5.08 -8.80 -15.51
C LEU A 120 -5.02 -9.04 -17.03
N VAL A 121 -4.04 -8.41 -17.69
CA VAL A 121 -3.68 -8.71 -19.08
C VAL A 121 -2.47 -9.64 -19.09
N LEU A 122 -2.70 -10.94 -19.08
CA LEU A 122 -1.63 -11.95 -19.06
C LEU A 122 -1.78 -12.95 -20.20
N ASP A 123 -0.64 -13.29 -20.79
CA ASP A 123 -0.49 -14.46 -21.66
C ASP A 123 0.44 -15.49 -21.01
N LYS A 124 0.62 -16.63 -21.68
CA LYS A 124 1.48 -17.71 -21.19
C LYS A 124 2.92 -17.26 -20.96
N ASN A 125 3.47 -16.41 -21.83
CA ASN A 125 4.85 -15.95 -21.72
C ASN A 125 5.01 -15.05 -20.50
N ARG A 126 4.09 -14.10 -20.28
CA ARG A 126 4.08 -13.22 -19.12
C ARG A 126 3.98 -14.00 -17.81
N ILE A 127 3.13 -15.04 -17.76
CA ILE A 127 3.05 -15.92 -16.58
C ILE A 127 4.37 -16.65 -16.34
N VAL A 128 4.99 -17.22 -17.38
CA VAL A 128 6.30 -17.89 -17.26
C VAL A 128 7.38 -16.90 -16.80
N GLN A 129 7.30 -15.65 -17.23
CA GLN A 129 8.21 -14.57 -16.83
C GLN A 129 7.99 -14.06 -15.41
N GLY A 130 6.88 -14.41 -14.76
CA GLY A 130 6.60 -14.05 -13.36
C GLY A 130 5.69 -12.84 -13.19
N ASP A 131 5.07 -12.33 -14.25
CA ASP A 131 4.20 -11.13 -14.22
C ASP A 131 2.94 -11.32 -13.37
N LEU A 132 2.60 -12.55 -12.95
CA LEU A 132 1.54 -12.80 -11.99
C LEU A 132 1.89 -12.30 -10.57
N SER A 133 3.12 -11.83 -10.33
CA SER A 133 3.54 -11.21 -9.07
C SER A 133 2.65 -10.02 -8.65
N ILE A 134 2.06 -9.30 -9.60
CA ILE A 134 1.14 -8.19 -9.33
C ILE A 134 -0.23 -8.66 -8.80
N TYR A 135 -0.60 -9.94 -8.99
CA TYR A 135 -1.92 -10.44 -8.61
C TYR A 135 -2.26 -10.18 -7.15
N THR A 136 -1.31 -10.37 -6.23
CA THR A 136 -1.56 -10.16 -4.79
C THR A 136 -1.67 -8.70 -4.41
N HIS A 137 -1.08 -7.78 -5.18
CA HIS A 137 -1.30 -6.34 -5.05
C HIS A 137 -2.78 -6.02 -5.32
N GLU A 138 -3.27 -6.44 -6.49
CA GLU A 138 -4.65 -6.18 -6.91
C GLU A 138 -5.66 -6.92 -6.04
N LEU A 139 -5.33 -8.14 -5.61
CA LEU A 139 -6.16 -8.89 -4.67
C LEU A 139 -6.24 -8.18 -3.32
N GLY A 140 -5.18 -7.50 -2.90
CA GLY A 140 -5.17 -6.61 -1.75
C GLY A 140 -6.25 -5.54 -1.84
N HIS A 141 -6.35 -4.87 -3.00
CA HIS A 141 -7.39 -3.88 -3.28
C HIS A 141 -8.80 -4.48 -3.31
N VAL A 142 -8.97 -5.69 -3.87
CA VAL A 142 -10.24 -6.42 -3.81
C VAL A 142 -10.64 -6.69 -2.35
N MET A 143 -9.73 -7.19 -1.52
CA MET A 143 -10.00 -7.46 -0.11
C MET A 143 -10.39 -6.19 0.67
N MET A 144 -9.69 -5.09 0.41
CA MET A 144 -10.03 -3.79 1.00
C MET A 144 -11.39 -3.29 0.50
N GLY A 145 -11.65 -3.35 -0.81
CA GLY A 145 -12.90 -2.94 -1.44
C GLY A 145 -14.12 -3.72 -0.95
N LEU A 146 -13.96 -5.00 -0.63
CA LEU A 146 -15.02 -5.85 -0.07
C LEU A 146 -15.49 -5.36 1.31
N ILE A 147 -14.58 -4.82 2.11
CA ILE A 147 -14.84 -4.48 3.51
C ILE A 147 -15.06 -2.98 3.70
N LEU A 148 -14.22 -2.14 3.09
CA LEU A 148 -14.22 -0.68 3.23
C LEU A 148 -14.84 0.05 2.05
N GLY A 149 -15.23 -0.61 0.96
CA GLY A 149 -15.58 0.04 -0.31
C GLY A 149 -16.52 1.25 -0.17
N GLU A 150 -17.65 1.09 0.52
CA GLU A 150 -18.59 2.19 0.75
C GLU A 150 -18.01 3.32 1.63
N THR A 151 -17.20 2.98 2.63
CA THR A 151 -16.54 3.96 3.49
C THR A 151 -15.52 4.76 2.71
N LEU A 152 -14.67 4.11 1.91
CA LEU A 152 -13.69 4.78 1.05
C LEU A 152 -14.38 5.64 0.00
N GLU A 153 -15.49 5.19 -0.59
CA GLU A 153 -16.27 6.00 -1.53
C GLU A 153 -16.87 7.25 -0.89
N LYS A 154 -17.33 7.18 0.36
CA LYS A 154 -17.80 8.36 1.11
C LYS A 154 -16.66 9.33 1.45
N THR A 155 -15.44 8.81 1.64
CA THR A 155 -14.25 9.62 1.92
C THR A 155 -13.46 9.99 0.67
N LYS A 156 -13.86 9.53 -0.53
CA LYS A 156 -13.30 9.94 -1.83
C LYS A 156 -13.53 11.43 -2.06
N LEU A 157 -12.61 12.20 -1.51
CA LEU A 157 -12.27 13.51 -2.00
C LEU A 157 -10.97 13.27 -2.76
N ASP A 158 -11.06 12.84 -4.03
CA ASP A 158 -9.90 12.79 -4.93
C ASP A 158 -9.37 14.23 -5.06
N ARG A 159 -8.40 14.55 -4.21
CA ARG A 159 -7.86 15.89 -4.08
C ARG A 159 -6.56 16.02 -4.86
N SER A 160 -5.71 14.98 -4.86
CA SER A 160 -4.50 14.94 -5.69
C SER A 160 -4.84 14.48 -7.12
N PRO A 161 -4.52 15.27 -8.16
CA PRO A 161 -4.68 14.85 -9.54
C PRO A 161 -3.47 14.04 -10.07
N LYS A 162 -2.45 13.82 -9.23
CA LYS A 162 -1.21 13.13 -9.62
C LYS A 162 -1.44 11.62 -9.66
N GLN A 163 -0.96 10.98 -10.73
CA GLN A 163 -0.89 9.52 -10.87
C GLN A 163 -0.21 8.89 -9.63
N HIS A 164 -0.77 7.82 -9.10
CA HIS A 164 -0.16 7.08 -7.99
C HIS A 164 1.19 6.45 -8.41
N VAL A 165 2.21 6.60 -7.57
CA VAL A 165 3.56 6.02 -7.67
C VAL A 165 4.16 5.90 -6.28
N SER A 166 4.95 4.86 -6.01
CA SER A 166 5.39 4.52 -4.65
C SER A 166 6.24 5.63 -3.99
N MET A 167 7.07 6.32 -4.78
CA MET A 167 7.92 7.42 -4.30
C MET A 167 7.20 8.77 -4.21
N GLY A 168 6.00 8.87 -4.77
CA GLY A 168 5.22 10.08 -4.89
C GLY A 168 4.60 10.49 -3.55
N VAL A 169 4.25 11.77 -3.44
CA VAL A 169 3.42 12.28 -2.35
C VAL A 169 2.08 12.68 -2.98
N THR A 170 1.01 11.97 -2.68
CA THR A 170 -0.33 12.16 -3.25
C THR A 170 -1.27 12.78 -2.21
N ASP A 171 -2.25 12.02 -1.74
CA ASP A 171 -3.13 12.33 -0.62
C ASP A 171 -3.23 11.11 0.31
N TYR A 172 -3.83 11.29 1.49
CA TYR A 172 -3.92 10.20 2.47
C TYR A 172 -4.69 8.98 1.96
N LEU A 173 -5.71 9.16 1.13
CA LEU A 173 -6.55 8.06 0.66
C LEU A 173 -5.80 7.21 -0.37
N THR A 174 -5.21 7.86 -1.36
CA THR A 174 -4.39 7.21 -2.39
C THR A 174 -3.19 6.51 -1.75
N ALA A 175 -2.48 7.19 -0.85
CA ALA A 175 -1.36 6.61 -0.12
C ALA A 175 -1.76 5.35 0.66
N PHE A 176 -2.91 5.38 1.34
CA PHE A 176 -3.38 4.26 2.15
C PHE A 176 -3.74 3.05 1.28
N ASN A 177 -4.48 3.29 0.20
CA ASN A 177 -4.94 2.25 -0.70
C ASN A 177 -3.74 1.60 -1.41
N GLU A 178 -2.91 2.38 -2.08
CA GLU A 178 -1.75 1.87 -2.83
C GLU A 178 -0.67 1.33 -1.90
N GLY A 179 -0.46 1.94 -0.73
CA GLY A 179 0.44 1.40 0.28
C GLY A 179 0.04 -0.02 0.70
N TRP A 180 -1.25 -0.28 0.83
CA TRP A 180 -1.77 -1.63 1.06
C TRP A 180 -1.53 -2.56 -0.13
N GLY A 181 -1.72 -2.14 -1.38
CA GLY A 181 -1.37 -2.98 -2.53
C GLY A 181 0.14 -3.31 -2.58
N ILE A 182 0.99 -2.30 -2.42
CA ILE A 182 2.45 -2.40 -2.58
C ILE A 182 3.07 -3.37 -1.57
N HIS A 183 2.60 -3.39 -0.31
CA HIS A 183 3.18 -4.28 0.70
C HIS A 183 3.06 -5.77 0.29
N PHE A 184 1.98 -6.15 -0.41
CA PHE A 184 1.82 -7.51 -0.94
C PHE A 184 2.83 -7.86 -2.03
N GLN A 185 3.28 -6.89 -2.84
CA GLN A 185 4.31 -7.16 -3.86
C GLN A 185 5.63 -7.52 -3.19
N ARG A 186 6.01 -6.82 -2.11
CA ARG A 186 7.19 -7.19 -1.31
C ARG A 186 7.04 -8.58 -0.71
N LEU A 187 5.88 -8.89 -0.13
CA LEU A 187 5.62 -10.22 0.44
C LEU A 187 5.65 -11.32 -0.62
N ALA A 188 5.10 -11.07 -1.81
CA ALA A 188 5.13 -12.01 -2.93
C ALA A 188 6.57 -12.31 -3.37
N TYR A 189 7.39 -11.27 -3.50
CA TYR A 189 8.81 -11.38 -3.83
C TYR A 189 9.61 -12.19 -2.79
N GLU A 190 9.36 -11.98 -1.50
CA GLU A 190 10.06 -12.71 -0.45
C GLU A 190 9.63 -14.17 -0.35
N ASN A 191 8.34 -14.46 -0.55
CA ASN A 191 7.77 -15.78 -0.31
C ASN A 191 7.63 -16.65 -1.58
N THR A 192 7.98 -16.14 -2.76
CA THR A 192 7.88 -16.86 -4.03
C THR A 192 9.17 -16.76 -4.83
N GLU A 193 9.94 -17.86 -4.86
CA GLU A 193 11.24 -17.91 -5.55
C GLU A 193 11.15 -17.53 -7.03
N LYS A 194 10.10 -17.99 -7.73
CA LYS A 194 9.86 -17.65 -9.14
C LYS A 194 9.84 -16.13 -9.37
N TYR A 195 9.11 -15.37 -8.53
CA TYR A 195 9.00 -13.92 -8.65
C TYR A 195 10.31 -13.23 -8.30
N ARG A 196 11.06 -13.76 -7.33
CA ARG A 196 12.40 -13.27 -6.99
C ARG A 196 13.37 -13.41 -8.17
N THR A 197 13.46 -14.61 -8.73
CA THR A 197 14.32 -14.91 -9.87
C THR A 197 13.91 -14.13 -11.12
N ALA A 198 12.61 -13.90 -11.33
CA ALA A 198 12.10 -13.07 -12.41
C ALA A 198 12.61 -11.62 -12.28
N PHE A 199 12.49 -11.02 -11.10
CA PHE A 199 12.96 -9.67 -10.84
C PHE A 199 14.49 -9.55 -10.92
N GLU A 200 15.24 -10.49 -10.36
CA GLU A 200 16.71 -10.49 -10.39
C GLU A 200 17.26 -10.50 -11.83
N LYS A 201 16.55 -11.12 -12.78
CA LYS A 201 16.90 -11.06 -14.20
C LYS A 201 16.79 -9.66 -14.80
N LEU A 202 15.99 -8.76 -14.24
CA LEU A 202 15.90 -7.37 -14.71
C LEU A 202 17.12 -6.53 -14.28
N LEU A 203 17.86 -7.00 -13.27
CA LEU A 203 19.03 -6.32 -12.72
C LEU A 203 20.31 -6.60 -13.52
N THR A 204 20.26 -7.44 -14.56
CA THR A 204 21.44 -7.74 -15.38
C THR A 204 21.82 -6.52 -16.24
N PRO A 205 23.12 -6.29 -16.51
CA PRO A 205 23.55 -5.11 -17.27
C PRO A 205 22.86 -4.94 -18.63
N ASP A 206 22.59 -6.05 -19.33
CA ASP A 206 21.88 -6.08 -20.63
C ASP A 206 20.40 -5.69 -20.55
N ARG A 207 19.80 -5.70 -19.35
CA ARG A 207 18.38 -5.39 -19.12
C ARG A 207 18.13 -4.16 -18.26
N SER A 208 19.20 -3.58 -17.70
CA SER A 208 19.16 -2.41 -16.82
C SER A 208 18.44 -1.18 -17.41
N MET A 209 18.41 -1.03 -18.73
CA MET A 209 17.67 0.06 -19.40
C MET A 209 16.15 0.01 -19.15
N SER A 210 15.59 -1.17 -18.90
CA SER A 210 14.16 -1.30 -18.53
C SER A 210 13.85 -0.61 -17.19
N LEU A 211 14.82 -0.52 -16.29
CA LEU A 211 14.69 0.17 -15.00
C LEU A 211 14.74 1.69 -15.15
N VAL A 212 15.17 2.24 -16.29
CA VAL A 212 15.11 3.70 -16.53
C VAL A 212 13.67 4.13 -16.79
N TRP A 213 12.82 3.22 -17.27
CA TRP A 213 11.39 3.49 -17.40
C TRP A 213 10.72 3.51 -16.02
N HIS A 214 9.84 4.49 -15.82
CA HIS A 214 9.28 4.78 -14.49
C HIS A 214 8.65 3.55 -13.80
N SER A 215 7.94 2.68 -14.54
CA SER A 215 7.29 1.52 -13.91
C SER A 215 8.30 0.47 -13.45
N GLY A 216 9.41 0.29 -14.18
CA GLY A 216 10.49 -0.61 -13.76
C GLY A 216 11.26 -0.05 -12.55
N MET A 217 11.51 1.26 -12.53
CA MET A 217 12.11 1.92 -11.36
C MET A 217 11.19 1.86 -10.14
N ASP A 218 9.89 2.11 -10.33
CA ASP A 218 8.90 2.05 -9.27
C ASP A 218 8.80 0.62 -8.71
N GLU A 219 8.76 -0.42 -9.55
CA GLU A 219 8.84 -1.81 -9.10
C GLU A 219 10.12 -2.08 -8.29
N PHE A 220 11.29 -1.64 -8.79
CA PHE A 220 12.56 -1.79 -8.07
C PHE A 220 12.50 -1.19 -6.66
N LEU A 221 11.96 0.02 -6.53
CA LEU A 221 11.82 0.68 -5.24
C LEU A 221 10.77 -0.01 -4.37
N ARG A 222 9.62 -0.42 -4.91
CA ARG A 222 8.58 -1.15 -4.16
C ARG A 222 9.14 -2.41 -3.52
N LEU A 223 10.03 -3.11 -4.23
CA LEU A 223 10.66 -4.30 -3.69
C LEU A 223 11.76 -3.98 -2.68
N ASN A 224 12.62 -2.99 -2.91
CA ASN A 224 13.77 -2.76 -2.01
C ASN A 224 13.47 -1.77 -0.87
N PHE A 225 12.86 -0.63 -1.18
CA PHE A 225 12.70 0.47 -0.23
C PHE A 225 11.59 0.24 0.80
N VAL A 226 10.61 -0.63 0.51
CA VAL A 226 9.60 -1.04 1.51
C VAL A 226 10.25 -1.75 2.69
N LYS A 227 11.25 -2.60 2.44
CA LYS A 227 11.96 -3.32 3.50
C LYS A 227 12.93 -2.42 4.25
N ASP A 228 13.65 -1.57 3.51
CA ASP A 228 14.72 -0.74 4.07
C ASP A 228 14.22 0.59 4.67
N ASN A 229 12.90 0.83 4.65
CA ASN A 229 12.27 2.08 5.06
C ASN A 229 12.84 3.29 4.29
N GLY A 230 13.07 3.12 2.99
CA GLY A 230 13.73 4.12 2.14
C GLY A 230 12.82 5.28 1.73
N TYR A 231 11.51 5.12 1.79
CA TYR A 231 10.56 6.15 1.37
C TYR A 231 10.41 7.32 2.35
N ILE A 232 10.98 7.24 3.55
CA ILE A 232 10.92 8.34 4.53
C ILE A 232 11.74 9.56 4.11
N TYR A 233 12.67 9.39 3.18
CA TYR A 233 13.60 10.45 2.77
C TYR A 233 12.96 11.45 1.81
N GLU A 234 13.35 12.72 1.88
CA GLU A 234 12.97 13.71 0.86
C GLU A 234 13.64 13.35 -0.48
N LYS A 235 13.11 13.88 -1.59
CA LYS A 235 13.75 13.74 -2.90
C LYS A 235 14.81 14.83 -3.07
N PHE A 236 15.87 14.54 -3.81
CA PHE A 236 16.83 15.59 -4.18
C PHE A 236 16.10 16.67 -4.98
N VAL A 237 16.23 17.92 -4.52
CA VAL A 237 15.82 19.08 -5.31
C VAL A 237 16.74 19.14 -6.53
N GLN A 238 16.19 18.91 -7.71
CA GLN A 238 16.97 18.99 -8.94
C GLN A 238 17.37 20.44 -9.21
N SER A 239 18.62 20.78 -8.91
CA SER A 239 19.24 22.06 -9.22
C SER A 239 20.38 21.85 -10.23
N GLY A 240 20.13 22.16 -11.51
CA GLY A 240 21.18 22.32 -12.52
C GLY A 240 20.94 21.67 -13.90
N ASP A 241 21.41 22.39 -14.92
CA ASP A 241 21.75 22.14 -16.35
C ASP A 241 21.09 21.05 -17.21
N VAL A 242 20.46 20.01 -16.67
CA VAL A 242 19.68 19.06 -17.47
C VAL A 242 18.36 19.71 -17.81
N ALA A 243 18.37 20.63 -18.78
CA ALA A 243 17.23 21.34 -19.37
C ALA A 243 15.95 21.13 -18.56
N VAL A 244 15.92 21.69 -17.34
CA VAL A 244 14.75 21.59 -16.47
C VAL A 244 13.70 22.29 -17.28
N SER A 245 12.79 21.50 -17.85
CA SER A 245 11.86 21.98 -18.86
C SER A 245 11.26 23.28 -18.37
N SER A 246 11.22 24.30 -19.22
CA SER A 246 10.45 25.50 -18.90
C SER A 246 8.97 25.18 -18.69
N ASP A 247 8.53 23.98 -19.11
CA ASP A 247 7.23 23.41 -18.80
C ASP A 247 7.13 22.96 -17.33
N MET A 248 6.26 23.65 -16.60
CA MET A 248 5.97 23.38 -15.19
C MET A 248 5.38 21.99 -14.97
N GLU A 249 4.58 21.45 -15.91
CA GLU A 249 4.04 20.10 -15.78
C GLU A 249 5.18 19.08 -15.72
N GLN A 250 6.15 19.17 -16.63
CA GLN A 250 7.29 18.25 -16.67
C GLN A 250 8.14 18.32 -15.40
N ARG A 251 8.32 19.50 -14.82
CA ARG A 251 9.04 19.67 -13.54
C ARG A 251 8.33 18.97 -12.39
N ILE A 252 7.00 19.13 -12.30
CA ILE A 252 6.18 18.46 -11.27
C ILE A 252 6.22 16.94 -11.47
N LEU A 253 6.07 16.47 -12.71
CA LEU A 253 6.12 15.03 -13.00
C LEU A 253 7.48 14.43 -12.68
N LEU A 254 8.56 15.12 -13.05
CA LEU A 254 9.92 14.66 -12.78
C LEU A 254 10.21 14.60 -11.29
N ASP A 255 9.81 15.60 -10.50
CA ASP A 255 9.86 15.54 -9.04
C ASP A 255 9.01 14.37 -8.50
N HIS A 256 7.78 14.21 -8.99
CA HIS A 256 6.85 13.17 -8.56
C HIS A 256 7.35 11.75 -8.85
N THR A 257 8.04 11.52 -9.97
CA THR A 257 8.56 10.20 -10.37
C THR A 257 10.06 10.03 -10.16
N SER A 258 10.76 11.00 -9.57
CA SER A 258 12.22 10.89 -9.35
C SER A 258 12.53 9.79 -8.34
N PRO A 259 13.46 8.86 -8.66
CA PRO A 259 13.95 7.86 -7.72
C PRO A 259 15.13 8.36 -6.86
N ALA A 260 15.52 9.62 -7.00
CA ALA A 260 16.67 10.17 -6.31
C ALA A 260 16.27 10.74 -4.93
N PHE A 261 16.66 10.04 -3.86
CA PHE A 261 16.35 10.41 -2.47
C PHE A 261 17.55 11.04 -1.77
N ASP A 262 17.31 12.14 -1.06
CA ASP A 262 18.26 12.75 -0.14
C ASP A 262 18.18 12.05 1.22
N HIS A 263 19.08 11.09 1.44
CA HIS A 263 19.14 10.33 2.69
C HIS A 263 19.54 11.17 3.91
N THR A 264 19.92 12.44 3.75
CA THR A 264 20.17 13.36 4.88
C THR A 264 18.93 14.11 5.35
N ARG A 265 17.83 14.02 4.60
CA ARG A 265 16.58 14.75 4.86
C ARG A 265 15.40 13.81 4.91
N ILE A 266 14.52 13.97 5.90
CA ILE A 266 13.30 13.16 5.98
C ILE A 266 12.06 13.98 5.67
N LYS A 267 11.06 13.34 5.08
CA LYS A 267 9.72 13.88 4.86
C LYS A 267 9.11 14.34 6.17
N ASN A 268 8.29 15.38 6.13
CA ASN A 268 7.45 15.73 7.28
C ASN A 268 6.33 14.68 7.48
N ALA A 269 5.63 14.76 8.61
CA ALA A 269 4.60 13.79 8.98
C ALA A 269 3.48 13.64 7.94
N GLN A 270 2.96 14.75 7.42
CA GLN A 270 1.88 14.71 6.43
C GLN A 270 2.35 14.15 5.09
N GLN A 271 3.59 14.45 4.68
CA GLN A 271 4.21 13.87 3.49
C GLN A 271 4.41 12.38 3.63
N MET A 272 4.84 11.89 4.80
CA MET A 272 4.96 10.47 5.08
C MET A 272 3.62 9.75 4.95
N LEU A 273 2.56 10.29 5.54
CA LEU A 273 1.23 9.66 5.47
C LEU A 273 0.52 9.85 4.13
N SER A 274 1.03 10.74 3.27
CA SER A 274 0.56 10.92 1.89
C SER A 274 1.49 10.23 0.88
N CYS A 275 2.39 9.35 1.33
CA CYS A 275 3.33 8.63 0.47
C CYS A 275 3.05 7.13 0.51
N GLU A 276 2.69 6.57 -0.64
CA GLU A 276 2.30 5.16 -0.82
C GLU A 276 3.40 4.22 -0.30
N GLY A 277 4.67 4.48 -0.63
CA GLY A 277 5.80 3.65 -0.20
C GLY A 277 6.08 3.70 1.32
N VAL A 278 5.76 4.80 1.99
CA VAL A 278 5.85 4.87 3.47
C VAL A 278 4.75 4.04 4.10
N LEU A 279 3.50 4.17 3.62
CA LEU A 279 2.40 3.36 4.14
C LEU A 279 2.57 1.87 3.82
N ALA A 280 3.14 1.54 2.65
CA ALA A 280 3.55 0.17 2.33
C ALA A 280 4.58 -0.38 3.31
N THR A 281 5.56 0.44 3.70
CA THR A 281 6.55 0.07 4.73
C THR A 281 5.87 -0.19 6.07
N LEU A 282 4.95 0.69 6.49
CA LEU A 282 4.18 0.52 7.74
C LEU A 282 3.37 -0.79 7.72
N PHE A 283 2.59 -1.04 6.68
CA PHE A 283 1.83 -2.29 6.54
C PHE A 283 2.74 -3.51 6.51
N TYR A 284 3.83 -3.47 5.74
CA TYR A 284 4.78 -4.57 5.66
C TYR A 284 5.37 -4.89 7.03
N GLN A 285 5.89 -3.89 7.76
CA GLN A 285 6.53 -4.10 9.06
C GLN A 285 5.52 -4.58 10.12
N VAL A 286 4.30 -4.02 10.14
CA VAL A 286 3.26 -4.50 11.06
C VAL A 286 2.86 -5.93 10.73
N ASN A 287 2.54 -6.23 9.47
CA ASN A 287 2.05 -7.54 9.06
C ASN A 287 3.10 -8.65 9.11
N THR A 288 4.39 -8.31 9.22
CA THR A 288 5.49 -9.25 9.36
C THR A 288 6.12 -9.28 10.75
N ASP A 289 5.65 -8.44 11.68
CA ASP A 289 6.13 -8.46 13.05
C ASP A 289 5.74 -9.76 13.75
N ALA A 290 6.74 -10.48 14.27
CA ALA A 290 6.54 -11.81 14.84
C ALA A 290 5.71 -11.80 16.12
N LYS A 291 5.77 -10.71 16.91
CA LYS A 291 5.02 -10.60 18.16
C LYS A 291 3.55 -10.34 17.86
N LEU A 292 3.25 -9.42 16.95
CA LEU A 292 1.88 -9.14 16.50
C LEU A 292 1.24 -10.35 15.81
N ALA A 293 1.99 -10.99 14.90
CA ALA A 293 1.53 -12.15 14.13
C ALA A 293 1.33 -13.39 15.01
N GLY A 294 2.16 -13.56 16.04
CA GLY A 294 2.05 -14.64 17.02
C GLY A 294 0.96 -14.44 18.08
N ASN A 295 0.38 -13.25 18.18
CA ASN A 295 -0.68 -12.95 19.15
C ASN A 295 -2.06 -13.33 18.58
N TYR A 296 -2.44 -14.62 18.68
CA TYR A 296 -3.75 -15.10 18.22
C TYR A 296 -4.86 -14.73 19.21
N MET A 297 -6.01 -14.31 18.66
CA MET A 297 -7.22 -14.08 19.45
C MET A 297 -7.91 -15.39 19.89
N HIS A 298 -8.92 -15.28 20.75
CA HIS A 298 -9.78 -16.41 21.11
C HIS A 298 -10.58 -16.93 19.90
N ALA A 299 -10.95 -18.22 19.89
CA ALA A 299 -11.61 -18.88 18.77
C ALA A 299 -12.86 -18.15 18.22
N GLY A 300 -13.66 -17.54 19.10
CA GLY A 300 -14.86 -16.77 18.72
C GLY A 300 -14.57 -15.62 17.76
N PHE A 301 -13.40 -14.97 17.87
CA PHE A 301 -12.97 -13.89 16.98
C PHE A 301 -12.94 -14.29 15.50
N TYR A 302 -12.56 -15.53 15.20
CA TYR A 302 -12.38 -16.00 13.82
C TYR A 302 -13.68 -16.43 13.14
N THR A 303 -14.76 -16.60 13.91
CA THR A 303 -16.05 -17.10 13.39
C THR A 303 -16.61 -16.28 12.22
N PRO A 304 -16.58 -14.93 12.23
CA PRO A 304 -17.09 -14.11 11.12
C PRO A 304 -16.36 -14.32 9.78
N PHE A 305 -15.17 -14.91 9.80
CA PHE A 305 -14.33 -15.15 8.62
C PHE A 305 -14.54 -16.54 8.02
N LEU A 306 -15.37 -17.37 8.67
CA LEU A 306 -15.66 -18.74 8.29
C LEU A 306 -17.13 -18.87 7.85
N LEU A 307 -17.42 -19.90 7.07
CA LEU A 307 -18.77 -20.28 6.68
C LEU A 307 -19.55 -20.94 7.82
N LYS A 308 -18.82 -21.52 8.78
CA LYS A 308 -19.36 -22.17 9.98
C LYS A 308 -18.47 -21.83 11.16
N PRO A 309 -19.00 -21.76 12.40
CA PRO A 309 -18.20 -21.53 13.59
C PRO A 309 -17.05 -22.53 13.70
N LEU A 310 -15.91 -22.05 14.23
CA LEU A 310 -14.76 -22.92 14.48
C LEU A 310 -15.16 -24.03 15.46
N PRO A 311 -14.91 -25.32 15.16
CA PRO A 311 -15.25 -26.42 16.06
C PRO A 311 -14.59 -26.26 17.44
N ALA A 312 -15.29 -26.69 18.48
CA ALA A 312 -14.77 -26.65 19.84
C ALA A 312 -13.45 -27.45 19.95
N GLY A 313 -12.46 -26.87 20.63
CA GLY A 313 -11.14 -27.50 20.86
C GLY A 313 -10.11 -27.30 19.74
N ILE A 314 -10.47 -26.69 18.61
CA ILE A 314 -9.49 -26.31 17.57
C ILE A 314 -8.81 -24.98 17.95
N ASN A 315 -7.49 -24.96 17.96
CA ASN A 315 -6.73 -23.74 18.16
C ASN A 315 -6.70 -22.94 16.85
N PRO A 316 -7.00 -21.63 16.84
CA PRO A 316 -6.86 -20.81 15.64
C PRO A 316 -5.51 -20.90 14.93
N ALA A 317 -4.42 -21.14 15.67
CA ALA A 317 -3.08 -21.32 15.11
C ALA A 317 -2.91 -22.62 14.30
N ASP A 318 -3.78 -23.61 14.48
CA ASP A 318 -3.81 -24.82 13.64
C ASP A 318 -4.48 -24.56 12.29
N LEU A 319 -5.29 -23.50 12.20
CA LEU A 319 -6.04 -23.13 11.02
C LEU A 319 -5.33 -22.02 10.23
N PHE A 320 -4.97 -20.92 10.89
CA PHE A 320 -4.39 -19.74 10.26
C PHE A 320 -2.91 -19.65 10.58
N THR A 321 -2.10 -19.38 9.56
CA THR A 321 -0.68 -19.03 9.73
C THR A 321 -0.55 -17.66 10.40
N PRO A 322 0.64 -17.30 10.94
CA PRO A 322 0.83 -15.98 11.57
C PRO A 322 0.54 -14.80 10.63
N LEU A 323 0.87 -14.93 9.34
CA LEU A 323 0.54 -13.90 8.34
C LEU A 323 -0.98 -13.81 8.11
N GLU A 324 -1.67 -14.94 8.01
CA GLU A 324 -3.13 -14.97 7.86
C GLU A 324 -3.85 -14.39 9.08
N ASN A 325 -3.32 -14.64 10.30
CA ASN A 325 -3.81 -13.98 11.52
C ASN A 325 -3.72 -12.45 11.39
N MET A 326 -2.60 -11.92 10.90
CA MET A 326 -2.45 -10.47 10.66
C MET A 326 -3.43 -9.94 9.62
N MET A 327 -3.68 -10.67 8.53
CA MET A 327 -4.68 -10.28 7.53
C MET A 327 -6.09 -10.22 8.13
N ILE A 328 -6.46 -11.23 8.92
CA ILE A 328 -7.77 -11.29 9.60
C ILE A 328 -7.94 -10.13 10.59
N LYS A 329 -6.90 -9.78 11.35
CA LYS A 329 -6.91 -8.61 12.23
C LYS A 329 -7.12 -7.30 11.45
N ASN A 330 -6.43 -7.13 10.31
CA ASN A 330 -6.65 -5.98 9.42
C ASN A 330 -8.10 -5.91 8.93
N PHE A 331 -8.66 -7.03 8.46
CA PHE A 331 -10.05 -7.09 8.01
C PHE A 331 -11.04 -6.72 9.11
N TRP A 332 -10.77 -7.15 10.35
CA TRP A 332 -11.59 -6.77 11.50
C TRP A 332 -11.51 -5.27 11.78
N VAL A 333 -10.31 -4.69 11.81
CA VAL A 333 -10.09 -3.25 12.02
C VAL A 333 -10.82 -2.44 10.97
N TRP A 334 -10.67 -2.80 9.69
CA TRP A 334 -11.43 -2.18 8.62
C TRP A 334 -12.94 -2.28 8.80
N LYS A 335 -13.44 -3.45 9.19
CA LYS A 335 -14.87 -3.61 9.46
C LYS A 335 -15.34 -2.66 10.57
N GLN A 336 -14.51 -2.42 11.59
CA GLN A 336 -14.84 -1.44 12.62
C GLN A 336 -14.72 0.00 12.14
N MET A 337 -13.74 0.34 11.30
CA MET A 337 -13.62 1.66 10.68
C MET A 337 -14.88 2.05 9.89
N THR A 338 -15.62 1.09 9.31
CA THR A 338 -16.92 1.38 8.65
C THR A 338 -18.00 1.94 9.58
N ARG A 339 -17.79 1.85 10.89
CA ARG A 339 -18.73 2.27 11.95
C ARG A 339 -18.25 3.49 12.73
N SER A 340 -17.01 3.91 12.52
CA SER A 340 -16.37 5.01 13.24
C SER A 340 -16.42 6.30 12.42
N GLU A 341 -16.37 7.45 13.09
CA GLU A 341 -16.16 8.73 12.42
C GLU A 341 -14.72 8.81 11.90
N SER A 342 -14.54 9.36 10.70
CA SER A 342 -13.21 9.47 10.09
C SER A 342 -12.50 10.75 10.53
N THR A 343 -11.20 10.64 10.80
CA THR A 343 -10.30 11.78 11.04
C THR A 343 -9.86 12.49 9.74
N GLY A 344 -10.24 11.95 8.58
CA GLY A 344 -9.77 12.41 7.26
C GLY A 344 -8.49 11.73 6.77
N SER A 345 -7.80 10.96 7.63
CA SER A 345 -6.69 10.08 7.23
C SER A 345 -7.04 8.61 7.51
N PRO A 346 -7.25 7.78 6.48
CA PRO A 346 -7.61 6.37 6.69
C PRO A 346 -6.56 5.58 7.48
N PHE A 347 -5.28 5.95 7.39
CA PHE A 347 -4.22 5.28 8.17
C PHE A 347 -4.32 5.60 9.67
N MET A 348 -4.64 6.85 10.03
CA MET A 348 -4.83 7.23 11.43
C MET A 348 -6.04 6.51 12.01
N ASP A 349 -7.15 6.52 11.27
CA ASP A 349 -8.36 5.78 11.62
C ASP A 349 -8.05 4.29 11.84
N TRP A 350 -7.22 3.69 10.97
CA TRP A 350 -6.77 2.31 11.10
C TRP A 350 -5.89 2.07 12.35
N LEU A 351 -4.96 2.97 12.65
CA LEU A 351 -4.06 2.84 13.80
C LEU A 351 -4.81 2.95 15.13
N ASP A 352 -5.71 3.94 15.23
CA ASP A 352 -6.56 4.15 16.41
C ASP A 352 -7.48 2.94 16.63
N GLU A 353 -8.10 2.48 15.55
CA GLU A 353 -9.01 1.33 15.59
C GLU A 353 -8.25 0.03 15.91
N TRP A 354 -7.03 -0.17 15.41
CA TRP A 354 -6.18 -1.29 15.79
C TRP A 354 -5.89 -1.28 17.30
N CYS A 355 -5.45 -0.14 17.83
CA CYS A 355 -5.14 0.01 19.26
C CYS A 355 -6.36 -0.25 20.15
N ARG A 356 -7.56 0.06 19.65
CA ARG A 356 -8.83 -0.19 20.33
C ARG A 356 -9.26 -1.66 20.30
N GLN A 357 -9.11 -2.33 19.15
CA GLN A 357 -9.52 -3.73 18.98
C GLN A 357 -8.54 -4.73 19.60
N PHE A 358 -7.25 -4.37 19.62
CA PHE A 358 -6.19 -5.27 20.08
C PHE A 358 -5.30 -4.57 21.12
N PRO A 359 -5.80 -4.38 22.37
CA PRO A 359 -5.03 -3.71 23.42
C PRO A 359 -3.67 -4.37 23.71
N ASP A 360 -3.57 -5.69 23.57
CA ASP A 360 -2.33 -6.45 23.76
C ASP A 360 -1.28 -6.18 22.66
N ASP A 361 -1.73 -5.77 21.47
CA ASP A 361 -0.87 -5.40 20.33
C ASP A 361 -0.45 -3.92 20.38
N ARG A 362 -1.22 -3.07 21.09
CA ARG A 362 -1.11 -1.61 21.10
C ARG A 362 0.32 -1.12 21.27
N ASP A 363 1.01 -1.62 22.29
CA ASP A 363 2.35 -1.13 22.63
C ASP A 363 3.38 -1.44 21.54
N GLU A 364 3.24 -2.57 20.83
CA GLU A 364 4.16 -2.93 19.74
C GLU A 364 3.85 -2.14 18.47
N ILE A 365 2.57 -1.95 18.11
CA ILE A 365 2.20 -1.20 16.91
C ILE A 365 2.59 0.29 17.04
N LEU A 366 2.39 0.91 18.21
CA LEU A 366 2.83 2.30 18.45
C LEU A 366 4.36 2.41 18.32
N LYS A 367 5.10 1.44 18.85
CA LYS A 367 6.56 1.39 18.73
C LYS A 367 7.01 1.26 17.28
N LEU A 368 6.43 0.35 16.51
CA LEU A 368 6.75 0.19 15.09
C LEU A 368 6.48 1.49 14.31
N PHE A 369 5.31 2.09 14.52
CA PHE A 369 4.92 3.34 13.86
C PHE A 369 5.93 4.46 14.14
N ILE A 370 6.32 4.65 15.41
CA ILE A 370 7.32 5.66 15.79
C ILE A 370 8.68 5.35 15.18
N GLN A 371 9.12 4.10 15.18
CA GLN A 371 10.43 3.72 14.66
C GLN A 371 10.53 3.91 13.14
N ILE A 372 9.45 3.62 12.42
CA ILE A 372 9.36 3.74 10.96
C ILE A 372 9.29 5.20 10.55
N THR A 373 8.41 5.99 11.17
CA THR A 373 8.26 7.43 10.92
C THR A 373 9.38 8.29 11.52
N ARG A 374 10.32 7.67 12.26
CA ARG A 374 11.36 8.36 13.03
C ARG A 374 10.78 9.38 14.01
N GLY A 375 9.57 9.12 14.50
CA GLY A 375 8.79 9.95 15.41
C GLY A 375 8.39 11.32 14.86
N VAL A 376 8.53 11.56 13.55
CA VAL A 376 8.18 12.86 12.95
C VAL A 376 6.70 13.20 13.12
N THR A 377 5.84 12.20 13.30
CA THR A 377 4.40 12.38 13.56
C THR A 377 4.09 12.90 14.97
N VAL A 378 5.08 12.86 15.87
CA VAL A 378 4.94 13.28 17.27
C VAL A 378 5.70 14.57 17.55
N THR A 379 6.90 14.72 16.99
CA THR A 379 7.74 15.92 17.18
C THR A 379 8.72 16.11 16.02
N ASN A 380 9.14 17.35 15.78
CA ASN A 380 10.24 17.68 14.87
C ASN A 380 11.63 17.43 15.46
N ASP A 381 11.77 17.38 16.79
CA ASP A 381 13.08 17.31 17.43
C ASP A 381 13.83 16.03 17.06
N LEU A 382 13.10 14.91 17.04
CA LEU A 382 13.66 13.61 16.68
C LEU A 382 14.02 13.56 15.20
N ALA A 383 13.20 14.17 14.33
CA ALA A 383 13.49 14.30 12.90
C ALA A 383 14.80 15.06 12.66
N GLN A 384 14.99 16.21 13.31
CA GLN A 384 16.24 16.99 13.20
C GLN A 384 17.47 16.21 13.69
N LEU A 385 17.32 15.45 14.78
CA LEU A 385 18.37 14.57 15.27
C LEU A 385 18.69 13.46 14.26
N THR A 386 17.67 12.83 13.67
CA THR A 386 17.85 11.82 12.61
C THR A 386 18.57 12.39 11.40
N GLU A 387 18.17 13.55 10.90
CA GLU A 387 18.83 14.21 9.76
C GLU A 387 20.30 14.50 10.05
N LYS A 388 20.61 15.01 11.26
CA LYS A 388 21.99 15.25 11.70
C LYS A 388 22.81 13.96 11.74
N ILE A 389 22.26 12.89 12.31
CA ILE A 389 22.92 11.57 12.37
C ILE A 389 23.17 11.04 10.95
N ASN A 390 22.19 11.14 10.06
CA ASN A 390 22.32 10.68 8.68
C ASN A 390 23.39 11.46 7.92
N TYR A 391 23.39 12.79 8.03
CA TYR A 391 24.42 13.64 7.45
C TYR A 391 25.81 13.22 7.91
N LEU A 392 26.03 13.11 9.22
CA LEU A 392 27.32 12.70 9.80
C LEU A 392 27.75 11.30 9.32
N GLY A 393 26.80 10.37 9.23
CA GLY A 393 27.05 9.04 8.70
C GLY A 393 27.51 9.06 7.24
N GLN A 394 26.88 9.88 6.40
CA GLN A 394 27.21 9.98 4.97
C GLN A 394 28.56 10.62 4.70
N ILE A 395 28.95 11.63 5.48
CA ILE A 395 30.27 12.28 5.33
C ILE A 395 31.40 11.50 6.03
N GLY A 396 31.09 10.40 6.71
CA GLY A 396 32.08 9.56 7.39
C GLY A 396 32.57 10.08 8.75
N GLU A 397 31.83 11.01 9.38
CA GLU A 397 32.14 11.58 10.71
C GLU A 397 31.80 10.61 11.85
N TYR A 398 32.52 9.49 11.89
CA TYR A 398 32.20 8.33 12.72
C TYR A 398 32.08 8.64 14.22
N GLN A 399 32.97 9.48 14.78
CA GLN A 399 32.97 9.77 16.22
C GLN A 399 31.72 10.55 16.63
N GLN A 400 31.34 11.56 15.84
CA GLN A 400 30.13 12.35 16.10
C GLN A 400 28.87 11.52 15.90
N PHE A 401 28.82 10.75 14.80
CA PHE A 401 27.74 9.79 14.55
C PHE A 401 27.54 8.85 15.73
N LYS A 402 28.62 8.18 16.18
CA LYS A 402 28.60 7.26 17.31
C LYS A 402 28.15 7.93 18.61
N SER A 403 28.57 9.17 18.87
CA SER A 403 28.18 9.89 20.09
C SER A 403 26.69 10.24 20.16
N LEU A 404 26.02 10.40 19.01
CA LEU A 404 24.61 10.79 18.94
C LEU A 404 23.65 9.61 18.94
N LEU A 405 24.12 8.39 18.59
CA LEU A 405 23.26 7.20 18.56
C LEU A 405 22.59 6.89 19.92
N PRO A 406 23.28 6.92 21.08
CA PRO A 406 22.63 6.68 22.36
C PRO A 406 21.53 7.71 22.65
N THR A 407 21.80 8.99 22.35
CA THR A 407 20.80 10.06 22.50
C THR A 407 19.56 9.77 21.65
N TYR A 408 19.74 9.37 20.38
CA TYR A 408 18.63 9.00 19.51
C TYR A 408 17.83 7.81 20.08
N GLN A 409 18.50 6.75 20.55
CA GLN A 409 17.85 5.58 21.13
C GLN A 409 17.04 5.93 22.39
N THR A 410 17.59 6.76 23.27
CA THR A 410 16.88 7.27 24.45
C THR A 410 15.65 8.07 24.05
N ARG A 411 15.78 9.00 23.10
CA ARG A 411 14.66 9.83 22.62
C ARG A 411 13.55 9.01 21.97
N VAL A 412 13.88 8.00 21.18
CA VAL A 412 12.89 7.07 20.62
C VAL A 412 12.15 6.36 21.76
N SER A 413 12.87 5.87 22.76
CA SER A 413 12.27 5.12 23.88
C SER A 413 11.36 6.00 24.73
N GLU A 414 11.78 7.22 25.06
CA GLU A 414 10.96 8.23 25.77
C GLU A 414 9.67 8.53 25.01
N LEU A 415 9.77 8.68 23.69
CA LEU A 415 8.63 9.02 22.83
C LEU A 415 7.65 7.86 22.71
N VAL A 416 8.14 6.62 22.63
CA VAL A 416 7.33 5.40 22.70
C VAL A 416 6.58 5.32 24.03
N GLU A 417 7.27 5.48 25.17
CA GLU A 417 6.61 5.42 26.49
C GLU A 417 5.60 6.55 26.69
N SER A 418 5.90 7.75 26.18
CA SER A 418 4.94 8.87 26.18
C SER A 418 3.68 8.54 25.38
N CYS A 419 3.80 7.94 24.20
CA CYS A 419 2.64 7.59 23.36
C CYS A 419 1.87 6.38 23.91
N LYS A 420 2.53 5.43 24.60
CA LYS A 420 1.81 4.36 25.31
C LYS A 420 0.93 4.90 26.44
N SER A 421 1.43 5.92 27.14
CA SER A 421 0.73 6.57 28.25
C SER A 421 -0.41 7.47 27.76
N ASP A 422 -0.22 8.11 26.60
CA ASP A 422 -1.20 8.97 25.94
C ASP A 422 -1.15 8.76 24.42
N PRO A 423 -1.95 7.81 23.87
CA PRO A 423 -1.91 7.46 22.45
C PRO A 423 -2.23 8.62 21.51
N GLN A 424 -2.98 9.62 21.95
CA GLN A 424 -3.32 10.78 21.12
C GLN A 424 -2.10 11.61 20.71
N LYS A 425 -0.99 11.49 21.45
CA LYS A 425 0.28 12.16 21.09
C LYS A 425 0.92 11.63 19.82
N ILE A 426 0.56 10.42 19.36
CA ILE A 426 1.26 9.79 18.24
C ILE A 426 1.10 10.56 16.92
N LEU A 427 0.11 11.46 16.87
CA LEU A 427 -0.24 12.33 15.74
C LEU A 427 -0.08 13.83 16.05
N ALA A 428 0.57 14.19 17.17
CA ALA A 428 0.65 15.57 17.66
C ALA A 428 1.34 16.55 16.69
N ASN A 429 2.19 16.06 15.78
CA ASN A 429 2.91 16.86 14.79
C ASN A 429 2.32 16.72 13.38
N ILE A 430 1.00 16.54 13.28
CA ILE A 430 0.28 16.47 12.02
C ILE A 430 -0.66 17.65 11.91
N GLY A 431 -0.42 18.49 10.91
CA GLY A 431 -1.24 19.65 10.62
C GLY A 431 -2.52 19.34 9.86
N PRO A 432 -3.40 20.34 9.72
CA PRO A 432 -4.56 20.22 8.85
C PRO A 432 -4.14 20.09 7.38
N GLU A 433 -5.05 19.59 6.56
CA GLU A 433 -4.88 19.62 5.12
C GLU A 433 -5.25 21.00 4.55
N LEU A 434 -4.31 21.65 3.86
CA LEU A 434 -4.48 22.99 3.29
C LEU A 434 -4.47 22.91 1.77
N TRP A 435 -5.59 22.43 1.19
CA TRP A 435 -5.70 22.19 -0.24
C TRP A 435 -5.89 23.47 -1.05
N VAL A 436 -5.09 23.61 -2.10
CA VAL A 436 -5.22 24.65 -3.13
C VAL A 436 -5.28 24.03 -4.51
N ARG A 437 -5.95 24.71 -5.45
CA ARG A 437 -6.08 24.28 -6.85
C ARG A 437 -5.58 25.38 -7.78
N SER A 438 -4.69 25.02 -8.70
CA SER A 438 -4.19 25.92 -9.73
C SER A 438 -5.27 26.20 -10.77
N LYS A 439 -5.34 27.46 -11.22
CA LYS A 439 -6.21 27.88 -12.33
C LYS A 439 -5.52 27.78 -13.67
N THR A 440 -4.19 27.68 -13.69
CA THR A 440 -3.35 27.86 -14.90
C THR A 440 -2.56 26.61 -15.25
N VAL A 441 -2.11 25.84 -14.26
CA VAL A 441 -1.33 24.62 -14.47
C VAL A 441 -2.25 23.41 -14.40
N LYS A 442 -2.17 22.57 -15.44
CA LYS A 442 -2.80 21.26 -15.48
C LYS A 442 -1.73 20.19 -15.63
N ILE A 443 -1.99 19.02 -15.07
CA ILE A 443 -1.10 17.85 -15.19
C ILE A 443 -1.89 16.69 -15.80
N ARG A 444 -1.23 15.88 -16.61
CA ARG A 444 -1.83 14.66 -17.16
C ARG A 444 -2.30 13.70 -16.07
N TRP A 445 -3.44 13.04 -16.31
CA TRP A 445 -3.97 12.02 -15.41
C TRP A 445 -3.04 10.82 -15.27
N ALA A 446 -2.53 10.29 -16.39
CA ALA A 446 -1.62 9.16 -16.42
C ALA A 446 -0.30 9.53 -17.10
N LEU A 447 0.82 9.00 -16.60
CA LEU A 447 2.17 9.37 -17.05
C LEU A 447 2.39 9.14 -18.55
N TRP A 448 1.81 8.08 -19.10
CA TRP A 448 1.92 7.68 -20.51
C TRP A 448 0.81 8.25 -21.41
N MET A 449 -0.17 8.97 -20.86
CA MET A 449 -1.26 9.58 -21.62
C MET A 449 -1.17 11.10 -21.54
N PRO A 450 -0.84 11.81 -22.63
CA PRO A 450 -0.74 13.28 -22.60
C PRO A 450 -2.03 14.01 -22.21
N GLU A 451 -3.18 13.39 -22.49
CA GLU A 451 -4.53 13.88 -22.15
C GLU A 451 -5.39 12.71 -21.64
N PRO A 452 -6.42 12.96 -20.80
CA PRO A 452 -6.84 14.26 -20.30
C PRO A 452 -5.92 14.82 -19.20
N LYS A 453 -5.84 16.15 -19.11
CA LYS A 453 -5.19 16.85 -17.99
C LYS A 453 -6.16 17.43 -16.97
N ASN A 454 -5.82 17.28 -15.70
CA ASN A 454 -6.57 17.85 -14.58
C ASN A 454 -5.85 19.08 -14.00
N PRO A 455 -6.59 20.09 -13.50
CA PRO A 455 -5.98 21.20 -12.76
C PRO A 455 -5.15 20.68 -11.60
N LEU A 456 -3.91 21.16 -11.46
CA LEU A 456 -3.05 20.81 -10.34
C LEU A 456 -3.74 21.18 -9.02
N ALA A 457 -3.79 20.25 -8.07
CA ALA A 457 -4.26 20.51 -6.73
C ALA A 457 -3.32 19.85 -5.73
N VAL A 458 -2.95 20.59 -4.69
CA VAL A 458 -1.93 20.18 -3.72
C VAL A 458 -2.32 20.63 -2.31
N ASN A 459 -1.95 19.83 -1.31
CA ASN A 459 -1.96 20.24 0.08
C ASN A 459 -0.66 21.01 0.36
N LEU A 460 -0.76 22.27 0.79
CA LEU A 460 0.40 23.13 1.05
C LEU A 460 1.35 22.57 2.12
N ASN A 461 0.86 21.72 3.03
CA ASN A 461 1.72 21.06 4.01
C ASN A 461 2.48 19.84 3.46
N THR A 462 2.13 19.32 2.28
CA THR A 462 2.81 18.19 1.64
C THR A 462 3.52 18.55 0.34
N ALA A 463 3.12 19.65 -0.28
CA ALA A 463 3.58 20.09 -1.60
C ALA A 463 5.11 20.19 -1.68
N SER A 464 5.64 19.78 -2.84
CA SER A 464 7.06 19.91 -3.18
C SER A 464 7.37 21.31 -3.72
N GLN A 465 8.65 21.59 -3.93
CA GLN A 465 9.07 22.89 -4.45
C GLN A 465 8.40 23.27 -5.78
N PRO A 466 8.49 22.48 -6.87
CA PRO A 466 7.88 22.87 -8.15
C PRO A 466 6.37 23.10 -8.03
N GLU A 467 5.69 22.41 -7.12
CA GLU A 467 4.26 22.62 -6.86
C GLU A 467 3.99 23.96 -6.19
N ILE A 468 4.78 24.33 -5.18
CA ILE A 468 4.66 25.63 -4.49
C ILE A 468 4.98 26.80 -5.45
N GLU A 469 5.96 26.62 -6.35
CA GLU A 469 6.30 27.63 -7.35
C GLU A 469 5.11 28.04 -8.24
N VAL A 470 4.16 27.13 -8.47
CA VAL A 470 2.92 27.42 -9.23
C VAL A 470 2.06 28.48 -8.54
N PHE A 471 2.04 28.51 -7.21
CA PHE A 471 1.12 29.34 -6.43
C PHE A 471 1.72 30.66 -5.96
N ILE A 472 2.99 30.66 -5.56
CA ILE A 472 3.64 31.83 -4.96
C ILE A 472 4.91 32.28 -5.70
N GLY A 473 5.25 31.62 -6.80
CA GLY A 473 6.42 31.93 -7.61
C GLY A 473 7.72 31.32 -7.08
N LYS A 474 8.71 31.23 -7.96
CA LYS A 474 10.04 30.62 -7.68
C LYS A 474 10.79 31.29 -6.54
N GLU A 475 10.71 32.61 -6.47
CA GLU A 475 11.46 33.42 -5.51
C GLU A 475 11.06 33.13 -4.05
N LYS A 476 9.77 32.83 -3.81
CA LYS A 476 9.25 32.58 -2.45
C LYS A 476 9.20 31.10 -2.07
N ALA A 477 9.27 30.18 -3.03
CA ALA A 477 9.05 28.76 -2.78
C ALA A 477 10.06 28.15 -1.79
N ALA A 478 11.35 28.51 -1.90
CA ALA A 478 12.38 28.01 -0.99
C ALA A 478 12.14 28.49 0.45
N ASP A 479 11.81 29.77 0.64
CA ASP A 479 11.52 30.36 1.95
C ASP A 479 10.24 29.77 2.56
N PHE A 480 9.22 29.52 1.73
CA PHE A 480 7.99 28.83 2.16
C PHE A 480 8.29 27.45 2.72
N LEU A 481 9.07 26.62 1.99
CA LEU A 481 9.42 25.27 2.40
C LEU A 481 10.30 25.27 3.66
N LYS A 482 11.27 26.19 3.72
CA LYS A 482 12.10 26.39 4.91
C LYS A 482 11.22 26.74 6.11
N LYS A 483 10.29 27.68 5.95
CA LYS A 483 9.42 28.10 7.05
C LYS A 483 8.49 26.98 7.50
N ARG A 484 7.92 26.23 6.57
CA ARG A 484 7.13 25.01 6.87
C ARG A 484 7.93 24.03 7.72
N ARG A 485 9.20 23.79 7.37
CA ARG A 485 10.08 22.87 8.11
C ARG A 485 10.38 23.38 9.52
N GLU A 486 10.66 24.66 9.68
CA GLU A 486 10.95 25.28 10.98
C GLU A 486 9.78 25.12 11.97
N ILE A 487 8.55 25.32 11.48
CA ILE A 487 7.34 25.23 12.32
C ILE A 487 6.75 23.81 12.38
N GLY A 488 7.15 22.91 11.48
CA GLY A 488 6.57 21.57 11.27
C GLY A 488 5.48 21.56 10.20
N PHE A 489 4.41 22.33 10.43
CA PHE A 489 3.29 22.47 9.51
C PHE A 489 2.62 23.83 9.66
N PHE A 490 1.93 24.30 8.63
CA PHE A 490 1.04 25.45 8.73
C PHE A 490 -0.31 25.02 9.29
N SER A 491 -0.82 25.75 10.28
CA SER A 491 -2.11 25.48 10.93
C SER A 491 -3.30 26.05 10.16
N SER A 492 -3.07 27.03 9.28
CA SER A 492 -4.15 27.64 8.49
C SER A 492 -3.62 28.42 7.29
N MET A 493 -4.51 28.72 6.35
CA MET A 493 -4.24 29.63 5.23
C MET A 493 -3.93 31.06 5.72
N ASN A 494 -4.46 31.49 6.86
CA ASN A 494 -4.20 32.82 7.41
C ASN A 494 -2.77 32.93 7.93
N GLN A 495 -2.27 31.89 8.63
CA GLN A 495 -0.88 31.85 9.08
C GLN A 495 0.09 31.96 7.90
N ILE A 496 -0.19 31.29 6.79
CA ILE A 496 0.63 31.38 5.57
C ILE A 496 0.70 32.82 5.05
N LYS A 497 -0.45 33.51 4.98
CA LYS A 497 -0.53 34.91 4.53
C LYS A 497 0.19 35.88 5.48
N GLU A 498 0.04 35.68 6.79
CA GLU A 498 0.72 36.49 7.82
C GLU A 498 2.26 36.37 7.73
N LEU A 499 2.75 35.21 7.29
CA LEU A 499 4.17 34.96 7.02
C LEU A 499 4.65 35.52 5.67
N GLY A 500 3.76 36.14 4.88
CA GLY A 500 4.10 36.85 3.63
C GLY A 500 4.10 35.99 2.36
N PHE A 501 3.50 34.80 2.41
CA PHE A 501 3.43 33.87 1.27
C PHE A 501 2.12 33.97 0.49
#